data_AF-A0A8I0K728-F1
#
_entry.id   AF-A0A8I0K728-F1
#
_cell.length_a   1.000
_cell.length_b   1.000
_cell.length_c   1.000
_cell.angle_alpha   90.00
_cell.angle_beta   90.00
_cell.angle_gamma   90.00
#
_symmetry.space_group_name_H-M   'P 1'
#
loop_
_entity.id
_entity.type
_entity.pdbx_description
1 polymer ?
#
loop_
_entity_poly.entity_id
_entity_poly.type
_entity_poly.pdbx_seq_one_letter_code
_entity_poly.pdbx_strand_id
1 'polypeptide(L)'
;MNLTFQELKNGNEKLGLYKAEWLSDKIFDYFSEPGYFHQLANSRPCIIVGGRGTGKTTVLKSLSYEGQSSLNKNSNSNEWQFYGIYWKVNLNRVTSFINRGLTEEDWQPYFSHYLNLILCHKLTQFALWYEKTQKITLNLDKKILRKTLTTLNIPLDYVKNVEDLEDELDILIAELESKINSITSTDQVNLTILGAPIDRVSELLLKTPQLEGKQFVFLIDEFENFEDYQQRVMNTLIKQINNLYTFKIGVRELGWRNRATLRDNEILNSPADYFKIDMRTVFQENSFSEFAKQVVESRIPELKEIGGVEKLLPSLNEEEEANILIGSELELNIRKSINSLLPKKYLKKLESKSIGQ
;
A
#
# COMPACT_ATOMS: atom_id res chain seq x y z
N MET A 1 1.27 33.37 21.28
CA MET A 1 2.39 33.39 20.30
C MET A 1 1.82 32.96 18.97
N ASN A 2 2.15 33.66 17.89
CA ASN A 2 1.82 33.24 16.54
C ASN A 2 3.05 32.58 15.93
N LEU A 3 2.84 31.58 15.07
CA LEU A 3 3.94 30.98 14.31
C LEU A 3 4.58 32.04 13.41
N THR A 4 5.91 31.99 13.31
CA THR A 4 6.68 32.77 12.35
C THR A 4 6.40 32.30 10.92
N PHE A 5 6.64 33.18 9.95
CA PHE A 5 6.52 32.84 8.53
C PHE A 5 7.41 31.64 8.14
N GLN A 6 8.59 31.54 8.74
CA GLN A 6 9.51 30.43 8.49
C GLN A 6 8.96 29.09 9.01
N GLU A 7 8.32 29.09 10.19
CA GLU A 7 7.66 27.90 10.75
C GLU A 7 6.45 27.47 9.92
N LEU A 8 5.65 28.43 9.44
CA LEU A 8 4.53 28.14 8.54
C LEU A 8 5.00 27.59 7.18
N LYS A 9 6.09 28.13 6.63
CA LYS A 9 6.69 27.63 5.38
C LYS A 9 7.23 26.20 5.57
N ASN A 10 7.95 25.95 6.65
CA ASN A 10 8.43 24.60 6.99
C ASN A 10 7.26 23.64 7.22
N GLY A 11 6.20 24.08 7.90
CA GLY A 11 4.98 23.31 8.09
C GLY A 11 4.30 22.94 6.78
N ASN A 12 4.20 23.89 5.85
CA ASN A 12 3.66 23.64 4.51
C ASN A 12 4.51 22.62 3.73
N GLU A 13 5.84 22.67 3.85
CA GLU A 13 6.71 21.64 3.26
C GLU A 13 6.49 20.25 3.88
N LYS A 14 6.27 20.16 5.20
CA LYS A 14 6.01 18.88 5.89
C LYS A 14 4.59 18.32 5.62
N LEU A 15 3.60 19.19 5.42
CA LEU A 15 2.20 18.82 5.14
C LEU A 15 1.95 18.58 3.64
N GLY A 16 2.60 19.36 2.76
CA GLY A 16 2.47 19.30 1.30
C GLY A 16 3.16 18.13 0.63
N LEU A 17 3.60 17.12 1.38
CA LEU A 17 4.18 15.90 0.84
C LEU A 17 3.06 14.93 0.44
N TYR A 18 2.47 15.16 -0.73
CA TYR A 18 1.25 14.49 -1.20
C TYR A 18 1.43 13.03 -1.65
N LYS A 19 2.67 12.58 -1.90
CA LYS A 19 2.96 11.23 -2.37
C LYS A 19 3.93 10.51 -1.46
N ALA A 20 3.52 9.33 -0.99
CA ALA A 20 4.37 8.37 -0.27
C ALA A 20 5.66 8.00 -1.04
N GLU A 21 5.68 8.17 -2.36
CA GLU A 21 6.84 7.93 -3.22
C GLU A 21 7.92 9.01 -3.09
N TRP A 22 7.50 10.25 -2.84
CA TRP A 22 8.42 11.40 -2.74
C TRP A 22 9.06 11.51 -1.36
N LEU A 23 8.57 10.69 -0.42
CA LEU A 23 8.99 10.68 0.98
C LEU A 23 10.07 9.63 1.28
N SER A 24 10.39 8.71 0.34
CA SER A 24 11.37 7.61 0.53
C SER A 24 11.41 7.09 1.99
N ASP A 25 12.56 7.17 2.67
CA ASP A 25 12.76 6.72 4.05
C ASP A 25 12.10 7.65 5.08
N LYS A 26 11.90 8.93 4.74
CA LYS A 26 11.24 9.93 5.60
C LYS A 26 9.76 9.66 5.78
N ILE A 27 9.15 8.77 5.00
CA ILE A 27 7.74 8.39 5.18
C ILE A 27 7.49 7.82 6.58
N PHE A 28 8.48 7.11 7.12
CA PHE A 28 8.39 6.45 8.42
C PHE A 28 8.51 7.45 9.57
N ASP A 29 9.32 8.50 9.41
CA ASP A 29 9.48 9.55 10.42
C ASP A 29 8.17 10.31 10.71
N TYR A 30 7.23 10.33 9.74
CA TYR A 30 5.93 11.00 9.84
C TYR A 30 4.74 10.05 9.95
N PHE A 31 4.98 8.77 10.25
CA PHE A 31 3.92 7.80 10.41
C PHE A 31 3.18 8.00 11.74
N SER A 32 1.86 8.05 11.70
CA SER A 32 1.01 7.96 12.88
C SER A 32 0.14 6.73 12.73
N GLU A 33 0.24 5.80 13.69
CA GLU A 33 -0.45 4.51 13.64
C GLU A 33 -1.97 4.72 13.73
N PRO A 34 -2.76 4.29 12.73
CA PRO A 34 -4.19 4.44 12.80
C PRO A 34 -4.81 3.40 13.74
N GLY A 35 -5.94 3.71 14.37
CA GLY A 35 -6.56 2.85 15.38
C GLY A 35 -6.91 1.42 14.92
N TYR A 36 -7.04 1.17 13.62
CA TYR A 36 -7.29 -0.17 13.05
C TYR A 36 -6.01 -0.99 12.75
N PHE A 37 -4.81 -0.44 12.99
CA PHE A 37 -3.54 -1.09 12.63
C PHE A 37 -3.36 -2.46 13.30
N HIS A 38 -3.82 -2.62 14.54
CA HIS A 38 -3.82 -3.91 15.23
C HIS A 38 -4.59 -5.01 14.47
N GLN A 39 -5.63 -4.66 13.72
CA GLN A 39 -6.39 -5.60 12.89
C GLN A 39 -5.58 -6.08 11.68
N LEU A 40 -4.56 -5.31 11.29
CA LEU A 40 -3.60 -5.66 10.26
C LEU A 40 -2.39 -6.42 10.81
N ALA A 41 -2.20 -6.54 12.12
CA ALA A 41 -1.08 -7.30 12.67
C ALA A 41 -1.36 -8.82 12.81
N ASN A 42 -2.57 -9.28 12.47
CA ASN A 42 -2.95 -10.70 12.54
C ASN A 42 -2.53 -11.50 11.29
N SER A 43 -2.54 -12.83 11.41
CA SER A 43 -2.21 -13.79 10.32
C SER A 43 -3.30 -13.92 9.25
N ARG A 44 -4.44 -13.25 9.43
CA ARG A 44 -5.58 -13.37 8.52
C ARG A 44 -5.41 -12.45 7.31
N PRO A 45 -5.77 -12.91 6.10
CA PRO A 45 -5.81 -12.04 4.94
C PRO A 45 -6.76 -10.85 5.15
N CYS A 46 -6.33 -9.68 4.70
CA CYS A 46 -7.05 -8.43 4.89
C CYS A 46 -7.09 -7.60 3.61
N ILE A 47 -8.23 -6.97 3.34
CA ILE A 47 -8.42 -6.10 2.18
C ILE A 47 -8.83 -4.72 2.66
N ILE A 48 -7.93 -3.75 2.46
CA ILE A 48 -8.09 -2.35 2.83
C ILE A 48 -8.66 -1.61 1.63
N VAL A 49 -9.91 -1.18 1.73
CA VAL A 49 -10.67 -0.54 0.65
C VAL A 49 -10.85 0.94 0.97
N GLY A 50 -10.45 1.83 0.05
CA GLY A 50 -10.69 3.27 0.23
C GLY A 50 -10.23 4.15 -0.93
N GLY A 51 -10.66 5.40 -0.96
CA GLY A 51 -10.29 6.41 -1.96
C GLY A 51 -8.80 6.81 -1.98
N ARG A 52 -8.44 7.78 -2.84
CA ARG A 52 -7.08 8.35 -2.85
C ARG A 52 -6.82 9.13 -1.56
N GLY A 53 -5.58 9.15 -1.10
CA GLY A 53 -5.19 9.90 0.11
C GLY A 53 -5.61 9.27 1.45
N THR A 54 -6.33 8.14 1.45
CA THR A 54 -6.81 7.49 2.70
C THR A 54 -5.72 6.71 3.45
N GLY A 55 -4.43 6.91 3.16
CA GLY A 55 -3.33 6.30 3.91
C GLY A 55 -3.04 4.80 3.67
N LYS A 56 -3.72 4.13 2.72
CA LYS A 56 -3.52 2.68 2.43
C LYS A 56 -2.05 2.32 2.19
N THR A 57 -1.42 2.99 1.23
CA THR A 57 0.00 2.80 0.89
C THR A 57 0.91 3.01 2.09
N THR A 58 0.66 4.08 2.87
CA THR A 58 1.46 4.38 4.07
C THR A 58 1.36 3.26 5.09
N VAL A 59 0.14 2.75 5.34
CA VAL A 59 -0.08 1.66 6.29
C VAL A 59 0.57 0.36 5.80
N LEU A 60 0.42 0.01 4.53
CA LEU A 60 1.10 -1.16 3.98
C LEU A 60 2.63 -1.01 4.06
N LYS A 61 3.21 0.12 3.65
CA LYS A 61 4.65 0.35 3.78
C LYS A 61 5.11 0.29 5.24
N SER A 62 4.34 0.82 6.19
CA SER A 62 4.70 0.75 7.61
C SER A 62 4.69 -0.68 8.16
N LEU A 63 3.88 -1.58 7.59
CA LEU A 63 3.87 -3.02 7.94
C LEU A 63 4.99 -3.81 7.29
N SER A 64 5.70 -3.26 6.29
CA SER A 64 6.79 -3.97 5.62
C SER A 64 7.98 -4.14 6.55
N TYR A 65 8.85 -5.11 6.29
CA TYR A 65 10.05 -5.32 7.11
C TYR A 65 10.95 -4.07 7.12
N GLU A 66 11.04 -3.33 6.01
CA GLU A 66 11.75 -2.05 5.94
C GLU A 66 11.08 -0.99 6.83
N GLY A 67 9.75 -0.90 6.77
CA GLY A 67 9.00 0.04 7.59
C GLY A 67 9.09 -0.26 9.08
N GLN A 68 8.90 -1.52 9.46
CA GLN A 68 9.05 -1.98 10.85
C GLN A 68 10.48 -1.74 11.35
N SER A 69 11.51 -1.98 10.53
CA SER A 69 12.90 -1.72 10.90
C SER A 69 13.17 -0.22 11.11
N SER A 70 12.56 0.65 10.29
CA SER A 70 12.74 2.09 10.38
C SER A 70 12.00 2.69 11.57
N LEU A 71 10.76 2.23 11.82
CA LEU A 71 9.91 2.69 12.92
C LEU A 71 10.40 2.19 14.27
N ASN A 72 10.83 0.92 14.35
CA ASN A 72 11.23 0.27 15.59
C ASN A 72 12.75 0.04 15.64
N LYS A 73 13.55 1.12 15.56
CA LYS A 73 15.02 1.08 15.54
C LYS A 73 15.66 0.31 16.71
N ASN A 74 14.95 0.18 17.82
CA ASN A 74 15.41 -0.51 19.03
C ASN A 74 14.91 -1.97 19.12
N SER A 75 13.99 -2.40 18.25
CA SER A 75 13.48 -3.77 18.24
C SER A 75 14.38 -4.68 17.42
N ASN A 76 14.60 -5.90 17.89
CA ASN A 76 15.30 -6.90 17.11
C ASN A 76 14.31 -7.55 16.14
N SER A 77 14.63 -7.58 14.84
CA SER A 77 13.75 -8.20 13.82
C SER A 77 13.49 -9.68 14.07
N ASN A 78 14.30 -10.36 14.88
CA ASN A 78 14.09 -11.76 15.28
C ASN A 78 12.88 -11.94 16.21
N GLU A 79 12.44 -10.88 16.90
CA GLU A 79 11.31 -10.92 17.84
C GLU A 79 9.96 -10.76 17.13
N TRP A 80 9.96 -10.22 15.91
CA TRP A 80 8.74 -9.99 15.14
C TRP A 80 8.02 -11.30 14.85
N GLN A 81 6.70 -11.30 14.94
CA GLN A 81 5.89 -12.51 14.69
C GLN A 81 5.69 -12.78 13.20
N PHE A 82 5.76 -11.73 12.39
CA PHE A 82 5.62 -11.80 10.94
C PHE A 82 6.56 -10.83 10.24
N TYR A 83 6.80 -11.08 8.95
CA TYR A 83 7.57 -10.18 8.09
C TYR A 83 6.71 -9.71 6.92
N GLY A 84 6.45 -8.41 6.86
CA GLY A 84 5.70 -7.79 5.78
C GLY A 84 6.54 -7.59 4.53
N ILE A 85 6.11 -8.15 3.41
CA ILE A 85 6.80 -8.10 2.12
C ILE A 85 6.00 -7.20 1.19
N TYR A 86 6.48 -5.99 0.96
CA TYR A 86 5.76 -4.99 0.19
C TYR A 86 5.95 -5.14 -1.32
N TRP A 87 4.84 -5.18 -2.05
CA TRP A 87 4.82 -5.14 -3.50
C TRP A 87 3.74 -4.18 -4.01
N LYS A 88 4.20 -3.17 -4.76
CA LYS A 88 3.32 -2.25 -5.49
C LYS A 88 3.12 -2.78 -6.91
N VAL A 89 1.86 -3.01 -7.30
CA VAL A 89 1.51 -3.52 -8.63
C VAL A 89 1.86 -2.49 -9.71
N ASN A 90 2.76 -2.86 -10.63
CA ASN A 90 3.17 -1.99 -11.72
C ASN A 90 2.25 -2.17 -12.93
N LEU A 91 1.44 -1.15 -13.21
CA LEU A 91 0.48 -1.15 -14.32
C LEU A 91 1.13 -1.51 -15.66
N ASN A 92 2.31 -0.96 -15.98
CA ASN A 92 2.98 -1.19 -17.27
C ASN A 92 3.41 -2.65 -17.44
N ARG A 93 3.82 -3.31 -16.34
CA ARG A 93 4.20 -4.73 -16.40
C ARG A 93 2.96 -5.62 -16.53
N VAL A 94 1.93 -5.39 -15.72
CA VAL A 94 0.73 -6.25 -15.75
C VAL A 94 -0.07 -6.12 -17.05
N THR A 95 -0.07 -4.92 -17.67
CA THR A 95 -0.67 -4.68 -19.00
C THR A 95 0.15 -5.23 -20.16
N SER A 96 1.32 -5.82 -19.90
CA SER A 96 2.05 -6.57 -20.93
C SER A 96 1.48 -7.97 -21.16
N PHE A 97 0.64 -8.48 -20.24
CA PHE A 97 -0.04 -9.78 -20.33
C PHE A 97 -1.48 -9.64 -20.84
N ILE A 98 -1.71 -8.72 -21.80
CA ILE A 98 -3.01 -8.56 -22.45
C ILE A 98 -2.85 -8.33 -23.94
N ASN A 99 -3.92 -8.65 -24.69
CA ASN A 99 -4.01 -8.48 -26.13
C ASN A 99 -2.85 -9.22 -26.85
N ARG A 100 -2.54 -8.86 -28.10
CA ARG A 100 -1.49 -9.49 -28.95
C ARG A 100 -1.88 -10.85 -29.55
N GLY A 101 -3.18 -11.05 -29.81
CA GLY A 101 -3.68 -12.25 -30.50
C GLY A 101 -3.81 -13.48 -29.61
N LEU A 102 -3.60 -13.33 -28.30
CA LEU A 102 -3.81 -14.34 -27.27
C LEU A 102 -5.03 -13.98 -26.41
N THR A 103 -5.74 -15.01 -25.95
CA THR A 103 -6.88 -14.86 -25.04
C THR A 103 -6.42 -14.71 -23.59
N GLU A 104 -7.34 -14.37 -22.68
CA GLU A 104 -7.03 -14.36 -21.24
C GLU A 104 -6.63 -15.74 -20.72
N GLU A 105 -7.20 -16.82 -21.28
CA GLU A 105 -6.86 -18.20 -20.94
C GLU A 105 -5.42 -18.54 -21.34
N ASP A 106 -4.97 -18.05 -22.49
CA ASP A 106 -3.58 -18.20 -22.96
C ASP A 106 -2.62 -17.41 -22.07
N TRP A 107 -3.00 -16.19 -21.65
CA TRP A 107 -2.15 -15.33 -20.80
C TRP A 107 -2.08 -15.78 -19.35
N GLN A 108 -3.11 -16.44 -18.83
CA GLN A 108 -3.20 -16.82 -17.42
C GLN A 108 -1.97 -17.62 -16.91
N PRO A 109 -1.48 -18.66 -17.61
CA PRO A 109 -0.26 -19.37 -17.22
C PRO A 109 0.99 -18.48 -17.16
N TYR A 110 1.18 -17.58 -18.13
CA TYR A 110 2.31 -16.65 -18.15
C TYR A 110 2.25 -15.65 -17.00
N PHE A 111 1.08 -15.08 -16.74
CA PHE A 111 0.89 -14.17 -15.62
C PHE A 111 1.06 -14.89 -14.27
N SER A 112 0.58 -16.13 -14.15
CA SER A 112 0.78 -16.96 -12.95
C SER A 112 2.27 -17.21 -12.69
N HIS A 113 3.02 -17.53 -13.75
CA HIS A 113 4.46 -17.70 -13.69
C HIS A 113 5.19 -16.40 -13.28
N TYR A 114 4.84 -15.27 -13.91
CA TYR A 114 5.35 -13.95 -13.55
C TYR A 114 5.13 -13.62 -12.07
N LEU A 115 3.88 -13.81 -11.60
CA LEU A 115 3.51 -13.57 -10.22
C LEU A 115 4.33 -14.44 -9.25
N ASN A 116 4.50 -15.72 -9.56
CA ASN A 116 5.35 -16.62 -8.77
C ASN A 116 6.77 -16.08 -8.67
N LEU A 117 7.38 -15.69 -9.79
CA LEU A 117 8.74 -15.17 -9.81
C LEU A 117 8.87 -13.89 -8.98
N ILE A 118 7.96 -12.93 -9.16
CA ILE A 118 7.98 -11.66 -8.41
C ILE A 118 7.88 -11.89 -6.89
N LEU A 119 6.96 -12.76 -6.45
CA LEU A 119 6.78 -13.02 -5.01
C LEU A 119 7.95 -13.83 -4.43
N CYS A 120 8.53 -14.76 -5.18
CA CYS A 120 9.76 -15.46 -4.79
C CYS A 120 10.95 -14.50 -4.68
N HIS A 121 11.12 -13.61 -5.65
CA HIS A 121 12.17 -12.61 -5.66
C HIS A 121 12.07 -11.66 -4.47
N LYS A 122 10.84 -11.26 -4.13
CA LYS A 122 10.59 -10.44 -2.94
C LYS A 122 10.91 -11.17 -1.62
N LEU A 123 10.67 -12.47 -1.54
CA LEU A 123 11.06 -13.30 -0.39
C LEU A 123 12.59 -13.38 -0.26
N THR A 124 13.33 -13.55 -1.35
CA THR A 124 14.79 -13.61 -1.32
C THR A 124 15.41 -12.25 -1.01
N GLN A 125 14.83 -11.14 -1.50
CA GLN A 125 15.21 -9.79 -1.12
C GLN A 125 15.07 -9.54 0.39
N PHE A 126 13.96 -10.00 0.98
CA PHE A 126 13.80 -10.00 2.43
C PHE A 126 14.91 -10.80 3.12
N ALA A 127 15.20 -12.01 2.63
CA ALA A 127 16.18 -12.88 3.25
C ALA A 127 17.60 -12.27 3.22
N LEU A 128 18.00 -11.66 2.10
CA LEU A 128 19.26 -10.90 1.99
C LEU A 128 19.31 -9.72 2.95
N TRP A 129 18.22 -8.95 3.04
CA TRP A 129 18.12 -7.86 4.01
C TRP A 129 18.26 -8.38 5.45
N TYR A 130 17.64 -9.51 5.76
CA TYR A 130 17.67 -10.12 7.09
C TYR A 130 19.08 -10.60 7.46
N GLU A 131 19.76 -11.32 6.56
CA GLU A 131 21.16 -11.73 6.72
C GLU A 131 22.08 -10.55 7.01
N LYS A 132 21.94 -9.47 6.22
CA LYS A 132 22.73 -8.24 6.39
C LYS A 132 22.45 -7.54 7.71
N THR A 133 21.17 -7.44 8.10
CA THR A 133 20.73 -6.72 9.30
C THR A 133 21.16 -7.45 10.57
N GLN A 134 21.02 -8.77 10.57
CA GLN A 134 21.38 -9.64 11.69
C GLN A 134 22.86 -10.06 11.68
N LYS A 135 23.60 -9.77 10.60
CA LYS A 135 24.98 -10.20 10.36
C LYS A 135 25.15 -11.72 10.48
N ILE A 136 24.25 -12.45 9.83
CA ILE A 136 24.22 -13.91 9.80
C ILE A 136 24.15 -14.42 8.36
N THR A 137 24.27 -15.74 8.19
CA THR A 137 23.92 -16.44 6.95
C THR A 137 22.86 -17.49 7.25
N LEU A 138 21.80 -17.50 6.46
CA LEU A 138 20.71 -18.46 6.53
C LEU A 138 21.18 -19.78 5.89
N ASN A 139 21.21 -20.83 6.71
CA ASN A 139 21.59 -22.15 6.23
C ASN A 139 20.40 -22.84 5.57
N LEU A 140 20.41 -22.87 4.23
CA LEU A 140 19.34 -23.45 3.42
C LEU A 140 19.38 -24.98 3.46
N ASP A 141 18.26 -25.62 3.82
CA ASP A 141 18.14 -27.07 3.77
C ASP A 141 18.30 -27.58 2.34
N LYS A 142 19.32 -28.41 2.09
CA LYS A 142 19.69 -28.90 0.75
C LYS A 142 18.56 -29.67 0.05
N LYS A 143 17.74 -30.40 0.79
CA LYS A 143 16.65 -31.20 0.22
C LYS A 143 15.50 -30.31 -0.22
N ILE A 144 15.18 -29.28 0.56
CA ILE A 144 14.14 -28.31 0.22
C ILE A 144 14.64 -27.42 -0.92
N LEU A 145 15.88 -26.93 -0.84
CA LEU A 145 16.51 -26.15 -1.90
C LEU A 145 16.43 -26.88 -3.24
N ARG A 146 16.80 -28.17 -3.28
CA ARG A 146 16.68 -28.97 -4.52
C ARG A 146 15.26 -28.99 -5.08
N LYS A 147 14.23 -29.12 -4.24
CA LYS A 147 12.82 -29.09 -4.68
C LYS A 147 12.42 -27.70 -5.17
N THR A 148 12.86 -26.64 -4.49
CA THR A 148 12.64 -25.25 -4.87
C THR A 148 13.21 -24.97 -6.26
N LEU A 149 14.49 -25.30 -6.48
CA LEU A 149 15.16 -25.11 -7.77
C LEU A 149 14.52 -25.94 -8.88
N THR A 150 14.16 -27.19 -8.60
CA THR A 150 13.42 -28.03 -9.57
C THR A 150 12.08 -27.42 -9.96
N THR A 151 11.37 -26.81 -9.00
CA THR A 151 10.05 -26.17 -9.25
C THR A 151 10.20 -24.90 -10.09
N LEU A 152 11.30 -24.17 -9.94
CA LEU A 152 11.64 -22.97 -10.71
C LEU A 152 12.38 -23.27 -12.01
N ASN A 153 12.71 -24.54 -12.28
CA ASN A 153 13.55 -24.96 -13.39
C ASN A 153 14.94 -24.30 -13.40
N ILE A 154 15.54 -24.13 -12.22
CA ILE A 154 16.90 -23.60 -12.03
C ILE A 154 17.89 -24.77 -11.86
N PRO A 155 19.04 -24.78 -12.57
CA PRO A 155 20.10 -25.77 -12.36
C PRO A 155 20.63 -25.79 -10.91
N LEU A 156 20.86 -26.98 -10.37
CA LEU A 156 21.24 -27.16 -8.96
C LEU A 156 22.60 -26.56 -8.61
N ASP A 157 23.50 -26.46 -9.59
CA ASP A 157 24.86 -25.95 -9.45
C ASP A 157 24.95 -24.42 -9.38
N TYR A 158 23.88 -23.73 -9.78
CA TYR A 158 23.84 -22.26 -9.82
C TYR A 158 23.56 -21.66 -8.45
N VAL A 159 22.82 -22.36 -7.60
CA VAL A 159 22.36 -21.82 -6.31
C VAL A 159 22.96 -22.57 -5.13
N LYS A 160 23.79 -21.89 -4.35
CA LYS A 160 24.38 -22.40 -3.10
C LYS A 160 23.87 -21.67 -1.87
N ASN A 161 23.42 -20.42 -2.03
CA ASN A 161 22.99 -19.56 -0.95
C ASN A 161 21.80 -18.67 -1.39
N VAL A 162 21.36 -17.75 -0.52
CA VAL A 162 20.20 -16.88 -0.79
C VAL A 162 20.48 -15.87 -1.90
N GLU A 163 21.70 -15.32 -1.98
CA GLU A 163 22.14 -14.35 -3.00
C GLU A 163 22.05 -14.99 -4.38
N ASP A 164 22.63 -16.17 -4.55
CA ASP A 164 22.55 -16.91 -5.82
C ASP A 164 21.09 -17.18 -6.24
N LEU A 165 20.19 -17.47 -5.28
CA LEU A 165 18.78 -17.70 -5.60
C LEU A 165 18.07 -16.41 -6.02
N GLU A 166 18.41 -15.28 -5.40
CA GLU A 166 17.86 -13.97 -5.75
C GLU A 166 18.30 -13.55 -7.15
N ASP A 167 19.57 -13.70 -7.46
CA ASP A 167 20.15 -13.42 -8.78
C ASP A 167 19.48 -14.26 -9.87
N GLU A 168 19.34 -15.57 -9.67
CA GLU A 168 18.69 -16.47 -10.64
C GLU A 168 17.20 -16.12 -10.84
N LEU A 169 16.49 -15.70 -9.78
CA LEU A 169 15.12 -15.22 -9.90
C LEU A 169 15.03 -13.92 -10.70
N ASP A 170 15.97 -12.99 -10.52
CA ASP A 170 16.03 -11.74 -11.30
C ASP A 170 16.31 -12.03 -12.78
N ILE A 171 17.21 -12.97 -13.08
CA ILE A 171 17.46 -13.44 -14.45
C ILE A 171 16.18 -14.02 -15.07
N LEU A 172 15.47 -14.91 -14.37
CA LEU A 172 14.22 -15.49 -14.89
C LEU A 172 13.14 -14.43 -15.14
N ILE A 173 13.05 -13.40 -14.29
CA ILE A 173 12.14 -12.26 -14.50
C ILE A 173 12.55 -11.50 -15.77
N ALA A 174 13.83 -11.18 -15.92
CA ALA A 174 14.34 -10.46 -17.09
C ALA A 174 14.14 -11.25 -18.39
N GLU A 175 14.34 -12.57 -18.36
CA GLU A 175 14.07 -13.44 -19.49
C GLU A 175 12.58 -13.41 -19.90
N LEU A 176 11.67 -13.55 -18.94
CA LEU A 176 10.24 -13.49 -19.21
C LEU A 176 9.83 -12.13 -19.78
N GLU A 177 10.30 -11.04 -19.17
CA GLU A 177 10.02 -9.67 -19.61
C GLU A 177 10.59 -9.37 -21.01
N SER A 178 11.75 -9.94 -21.35
CA SER A 178 12.32 -9.80 -22.70
C SER A 178 11.48 -10.54 -23.76
N LYS A 179 10.93 -11.71 -23.40
CA LYS A 179 10.17 -12.56 -24.31
C LYS A 179 8.72 -12.11 -24.46
N ILE A 180 8.13 -11.45 -23.46
CA ILE A 180 6.68 -11.17 -23.41
C ILE A 180 6.14 -10.43 -24.64
N ASN A 181 6.97 -9.62 -25.29
CA ASN A 181 6.61 -8.87 -26.49
C ASN A 181 6.65 -9.69 -27.79
N SER A 182 7.25 -10.87 -27.76
CA SER A 182 7.38 -11.78 -28.89
C SER A 182 6.71 -13.13 -28.67
N ILE A 183 6.03 -13.36 -27.54
CA ILE A 183 5.37 -14.63 -27.24
C ILE A 183 4.27 -14.91 -28.27
N THR A 184 4.30 -16.14 -28.78
CA THR A 184 3.31 -16.76 -29.64
C THR A 184 2.73 -18.00 -28.95
N SER A 185 1.56 -18.47 -29.39
CA SER A 185 0.91 -19.66 -28.83
C SER A 185 1.71 -20.97 -29.00
N THR A 186 2.78 -20.96 -29.79
CA THR A 186 3.66 -22.11 -30.04
C THR A 186 4.94 -22.11 -29.20
N ASP A 187 5.21 -21.06 -28.43
CA ASP A 187 6.45 -20.97 -27.65
C ASP A 187 6.46 -21.92 -26.47
N GLN A 188 7.51 -22.73 -26.36
CA GLN A 188 7.76 -23.58 -25.20
C GLN A 188 8.47 -22.78 -24.12
N VAL A 189 7.68 -22.22 -23.20
CA VAL A 189 8.18 -21.59 -21.98
C VAL A 189 7.95 -22.54 -20.81
N ASN A 190 8.97 -22.72 -19.97
CA ASN A 190 8.85 -23.52 -18.75
C ASN A 190 8.07 -22.73 -17.69
N LEU A 191 6.75 -22.78 -17.78
CA LEU A 191 5.86 -22.09 -16.86
C LEU A 191 5.70 -22.85 -15.56
N THR A 192 5.62 -22.11 -14.45
CA THR A 192 5.43 -22.69 -13.12
C THR A 192 3.96 -22.73 -12.72
N ILE A 193 3.59 -23.73 -11.91
CA ILE A 193 2.25 -23.84 -11.35
C ILE A 193 2.04 -22.71 -10.34
N LEU A 194 0.88 -22.03 -10.42
CA LEU A 194 0.51 -20.95 -9.49
C LEU A 194 0.69 -21.37 -8.03
N GLY A 195 1.37 -20.55 -7.22
CA GLY A 195 1.58 -20.77 -5.79
C GLY A 195 2.72 -21.73 -5.44
N ALA A 196 2.99 -22.75 -6.27
CA ALA A 196 3.95 -23.79 -5.93
C ALA A 196 5.39 -23.26 -5.68
N PRO A 197 5.97 -22.38 -6.52
CA PRO A 197 7.26 -21.76 -6.20
C PRO A 197 7.23 -20.92 -4.91
N ILE A 198 6.16 -20.17 -4.68
CA ILE A 198 6.00 -19.31 -3.51
C ILE A 198 6.01 -20.15 -2.24
N ASP A 199 5.26 -21.25 -2.22
CA ASP A 199 5.26 -22.21 -1.11
C ASP A 199 6.67 -22.79 -0.88
N ARG A 200 7.38 -23.14 -1.94
CA ARG A 200 8.72 -23.74 -1.87
C ARG A 200 9.78 -22.78 -1.33
N VAL A 201 9.80 -21.53 -1.81
CA VAL A 201 10.72 -20.50 -1.32
C VAL A 201 10.36 -20.11 0.11
N SER A 202 9.07 -19.97 0.43
CA SER A 202 8.63 -19.68 1.80
C SER A 202 9.03 -20.79 2.77
N GLU A 203 8.78 -22.06 2.43
CA GLU A 203 9.18 -23.23 3.23
C GLU A 203 10.70 -23.26 3.41
N LEU A 204 11.47 -23.00 2.36
CA LEU A 204 12.92 -22.99 2.40
C LEU A 204 13.47 -21.97 3.41
N LEU A 205 12.92 -20.75 3.42
CA LEU A 205 13.33 -19.69 4.33
C LEU A 205 12.84 -19.94 5.76
N LEU A 206 11.56 -20.30 5.95
CA LEU A 206 10.97 -20.49 7.29
C LEU A 206 11.50 -21.71 8.04
N LYS A 207 12.13 -22.68 7.35
CA LYS A 207 12.82 -23.80 8.02
C LYS A 207 14.22 -23.48 8.51
N THR A 208 14.71 -22.27 8.26
CA THR A 208 15.94 -21.82 8.90
C THR A 208 15.66 -21.56 10.39
N PRO A 209 16.58 -21.93 11.31
CA PRO A 209 16.34 -21.77 12.75
C PRO A 209 15.97 -20.34 13.17
N GLN A 210 16.44 -19.34 12.42
CA GLN A 210 16.22 -17.93 12.71
C GLN A 210 14.82 -17.44 12.32
N LEU A 211 14.15 -18.13 11.40
CA LEU A 211 12.81 -17.76 10.90
C LEU A 211 11.76 -18.82 11.28
N GLU A 212 12.13 -19.81 12.09
CA GLU A 212 11.22 -20.86 12.54
C GLU A 212 10.07 -20.26 13.36
N GLY A 213 8.84 -20.71 13.06
CA GLY A 213 7.62 -20.24 13.72
C GLY A 213 7.16 -18.84 13.30
N LYS A 214 7.83 -18.21 12.33
CA LYS A 214 7.41 -16.91 11.76
C LYS A 214 6.50 -17.12 10.55
N GLN A 215 5.85 -16.04 10.12
CA GLN A 215 5.00 -16.05 8.92
C GLN A 215 5.33 -14.87 8.00
N PHE A 216 5.26 -15.08 6.68
CA PHE A 216 5.34 -13.98 5.71
C PHE A 216 3.98 -13.33 5.47
N VAL A 217 3.98 -12.02 5.22
CA VAL A 217 2.76 -11.28 4.90
C VAL A 217 3.01 -10.49 3.62
N PHE A 218 2.42 -10.90 2.51
CA PHE A 218 2.50 -10.13 1.27
C PHE A 218 1.60 -8.91 1.34
N LEU A 219 2.20 -7.73 1.23
CA LEU A 219 1.54 -6.43 1.31
C LEU A 219 1.39 -5.88 -0.12
N ILE A 220 0.24 -6.14 -0.73
CA ILE A 220 -0.03 -5.83 -2.14
C ILE A 220 -0.70 -4.46 -2.22
N ASP A 221 -0.05 -3.49 -2.87
CA ASP A 221 -0.60 -2.15 -3.05
C ASP A 221 -0.98 -1.87 -4.51
N GLU A 222 -1.93 -0.95 -4.71
CA GLU A 222 -2.56 -0.63 -6.00
C GLU A 222 -3.15 -1.86 -6.73
N PHE A 223 -3.87 -2.70 -6.00
CA PHE A 223 -4.50 -3.90 -6.54
C PHE A 223 -5.46 -3.63 -7.72
N GLU A 224 -6.02 -2.41 -7.79
CA GLU A 224 -6.86 -1.99 -8.91
C GLU A 224 -6.17 -2.04 -10.28
N ASN A 225 -4.83 -2.06 -10.32
CA ASN A 225 -4.04 -2.10 -11.53
C ASN A 225 -4.06 -3.47 -12.22
N PHE A 226 -4.41 -4.55 -11.51
CA PHE A 226 -4.58 -5.86 -12.14
C PHE A 226 -5.81 -5.88 -13.04
N GLU A 227 -5.72 -6.60 -14.15
CA GLU A 227 -6.86 -6.96 -15.00
C GLU A 227 -7.77 -7.99 -14.32
N ASP A 228 -9.00 -8.15 -14.81
CA ASP A 228 -10.01 -8.96 -14.11
C ASP A 228 -9.57 -10.44 -13.99
N TYR A 229 -8.99 -11.03 -15.04
CA TYR A 229 -8.45 -12.39 -14.96
C TYR A 229 -7.24 -12.48 -14.02
N GLN A 230 -6.41 -11.43 -13.94
CA GLN A 230 -5.26 -11.36 -13.03
C GLN A 230 -5.71 -11.25 -11.57
N GLN A 231 -6.80 -10.52 -11.31
CA GLN A 231 -7.46 -10.51 -10.01
C GLN A 231 -7.92 -11.91 -9.62
N ARG A 232 -8.45 -12.72 -10.56
CA ARG A 232 -8.82 -14.13 -10.28
C ARG A 232 -7.63 -15.01 -9.90
N VAL A 233 -6.48 -14.80 -10.54
CA VAL A 233 -5.22 -15.47 -10.18
C VAL A 233 -4.83 -15.13 -8.74
N MET A 234 -4.82 -13.83 -8.38
CA MET A 234 -4.56 -13.39 -7.01
C MET A 234 -5.59 -13.92 -6.01
N ASN A 235 -6.89 -13.90 -6.36
CA ASN A 235 -7.96 -14.41 -5.50
C ASN A 235 -7.79 -15.89 -5.19
N THR A 236 -7.27 -16.67 -6.15
CA THR A 236 -6.98 -18.09 -5.97
C THR A 236 -5.91 -18.30 -4.90
N LEU A 237 -4.84 -17.51 -4.93
CA LEU A 237 -3.80 -17.54 -3.88
C LEU A 237 -4.37 -17.15 -2.52
N ILE A 238 -5.21 -16.11 -2.45
CA ILE A 238 -5.85 -15.68 -1.20
C ILE A 238 -6.75 -16.80 -0.65
N LYS A 239 -7.50 -17.51 -1.51
CA LYS A 239 -8.37 -18.61 -1.10
C LYS A 239 -7.57 -19.80 -0.56
N GLN A 240 -6.37 -20.03 -1.08
CA GLN A 240 -5.52 -21.18 -0.79
C GLN A 240 -4.39 -20.87 0.21
N ILE A 241 -4.53 -19.79 0.99
CA ILE A 241 -3.56 -19.43 2.03
C ILE A 241 -3.27 -20.61 2.95
N ASN A 242 -1.99 -20.73 3.31
CA ASN A 242 -1.48 -21.71 4.26
C ASN A 242 -0.78 -21.00 5.43
N ASN A 243 -0.05 -21.75 6.25
CA ASN A 243 0.67 -21.21 7.40
C ASN A 243 1.99 -20.50 7.04
N LEU A 244 2.45 -20.58 5.78
CA LEU A 244 3.73 -19.98 5.35
C LEU A 244 3.58 -18.48 5.08
N TYR A 245 2.48 -18.06 4.46
CA TYR A 245 2.22 -16.66 4.15
C TYR A 245 0.74 -16.29 4.13
N THR A 246 0.46 -15.00 4.20
CA THR A 246 -0.89 -14.42 4.06
C THR A 246 -0.83 -13.12 3.25
N PHE A 247 -1.97 -12.51 2.93
CA PHE A 247 -2.05 -11.31 2.09
C PHE A 247 -2.75 -10.13 2.77
N LYS A 248 -2.17 -8.95 2.67
CA LYS A 248 -2.84 -7.69 3.01
C LYS A 248 -2.82 -6.78 1.79
N ILE A 249 -4.00 -6.42 1.31
CA ILE A 249 -4.16 -5.81 0.00
C ILE A 249 -4.78 -4.43 0.14
N GLY A 250 -4.14 -3.43 -0.44
CA GLY A 250 -4.66 -2.07 -0.60
C GLY A 250 -5.34 -1.93 -1.96
N VAL A 251 -6.61 -1.51 -1.95
CA VAL A 251 -7.38 -1.34 -3.19
C VAL A 251 -8.30 -0.13 -3.12
N ARG A 252 -8.58 0.47 -4.29
CA ARG A 252 -9.63 1.49 -4.41
C ARG A 252 -11.03 0.91 -4.23
N GLU A 253 -12.01 1.75 -3.90
CA GLU A 253 -13.39 1.33 -3.61
C GLU A 253 -14.04 0.44 -4.68
N LEU A 254 -13.79 0.74 -5.95
CA LEU A 254 -14.27 -0.02 -7.10
C LEU A 254 -13.13 -0.73 -7.84
N GLY A 255 -11.97 -0.83 -7.19
CA GLY A 255 -10.74 -1.38 -7.78
C GLY A 255 -10.72 -2.91 -7.80
N TRP A 256 -11.40 -3.56 -6.87
CA TRP A 256 -11.53 -5.01 -6.82
C TRP A 256 -12.80 -5.44 -7.56
N ARG A 257 -12.65 -5.61 -8.88
CA ARG A 257 -13.75 -5.80 -9.82
C ARG A 257 -14.21 -7.25 -9.86
N ASN A 258 -13.28 -8.19 -9.72
CA ASN A 258 -13.57 -9.62 -9.73
C ASN A 258 -13.14 -10.29 -8.41
N ARG A 259 -14.08 -10.99 -7.75
CA ARG A 259 -13.84 -11.75 -6.50
C ARG A 259 -13.82 -13.27 -6.69
N ALA A 260 -14.10 -13.75 -7.89
CA ALA A 260 -14.00 -15.17 -8.21
C ALA A 260 -12.53 -15.60 -8.24
N THR A 261 -12.28 -16.88 -7.94
CA THR A 261 -10.99 -17.52 -8.18
C THR A 261 -10.89 -17.97 -9.64
N LEU A 262 -9.85 -18.74 -9.98
CA LEU A 262 -9.76 -19.45 -11.26
C LEU A 262 -10.89 -20.49 -11.44
N ARG A 263 -11.54 -20.92 -10.35
CA ARG A 263 -12.80 -21.66 -10.41
C ARG A 263 -13.97 -20.69 -10.23
N ASP A 264 -14.80 -20.54 -11.27
CA ASP A 264 -15.89 -19.55 -11.28
C ASP A 264 -16.89 -19.72 -10.12
N ASN A 265 -17.10 -20.96 -9.68
CA ASN A 265 -18.01 -21.27 -8.57
C ASN A 265 -17.41 -20.95 -7.18
N GLU A 266 -16.13 -20.61 -7.10
CA GLU A 266 -15.43 -20.27 -5.86
C GLU A 266 -15.18 -18.76 -5.82
N ILE A 267 -15.95 -18.05 -4.98
CA ILE A 267 -15.86 -16.60 -4.77
C ILE A 267 -15.29 -16.34 -3.37
N LEU A 268 -14.40 -15.36 -3.26
CA LEU A 268 -13.90 -14.90 -1.95
C LEU A 268 -14.98 -14.15 -1.18
N ASN A 269 -15.18 -14.55 0.08
CA ASN A 269 -16.16 -13.95 0.97
C ASN A 269 -15.51 -13.37 2.23
N SER A 270 -15.97 -12.20 2.65
CA SER A 270 -15.67 -11.67 3.98
C SER A 270 -16.80 -12.01 4.95
N PRO A 271 -16.53 -12.47 6.19
CA PRO A 271 -15.22 -12.66 6.80
C PRO A 271 -14.54 -14.01 6.49
N ALA A 272 -15.22 -15.01 5.94
CA ALA A 272 -14.69 -16.38 5.89
C ALA A 272 -13.28 -16.52 5.27
N ASP A 273 -13.05 -15.85 4.14
CA ASP A 273 -11.78 -15.93 3.39
C ASP A 273 -10.86 -14.75 3.63
N TYR A 274 -11.40 -13.56 3.94
CA TYR A 274 -10.63 -12.36 4.22
C TYR A 274 -11.39 -11.39 5.12
N PHE A 275 -10.68 -10.50 5.81
CA PHE A 275 -11.28 -9.40 6.56
C PHE A 275 -11.29 -8.11 5.72
N LYS A 276 -12.44 -7.45 5.58
CA LYS A 276 -12.56 -6.18 4.85
C LYS A 276 -12.44 -5.01 5.83
N ILE A 277 -11.50 -4.11 5.56
CA ILE A 277 -11.40 -2.80 6.23
C ILE A 277 -11.86 -1.74 5.23
N ASP A 278 -13.02 -1.13 5.47
CA ASP A 278 -13.52 -0.02 4.65
C ASP A 278 -13.11 1.31 5.29
N MET A 279 -12.19 2.03 4.65
CA MET A 279 -11.62 3.26 5.18
C MET A 279 -12.67 4.34 5.45
N ARG A 280 -13.82 4.33 4.76
CA ARG A 280 -14.92 5.26 5.03
C ARG A 280 -15.57 4.99 6.38
N THR A 281 -15.70 3.71 6.74
CA THR A 281 -16.25 3.32 8.05
C THR A 281 -15.27 3.61 9.19
N VAL A 282 -13.97 3.47 8.92
CA VAL A 282 -12.91 3.79 9.88
C VAL A 282 -12.88 5.28 10.21
N PHE A 283 -13.15 6.15 9.24
CA PHE A 283 -13.06 7.61 9.34
C PHE A 283 -14.39 8.32 9.59
N GLN A 284 -15.38 7.66 10.19
CA GLN A 284 -16.62 8.32 10.60
C GLN A 284 -16.34 9.51 11.56
N GLU A 285 -17.23 10.51 11.57
CA GLU A 285 -16.96 11.95 11.84
C GLU A 285 -16.14 12.31 13.10
N ASN A 286 -16.07 11.43 14.11
CA ASN A 286 -15.29 11.70 15.33
C ASN A 286 -13.87 11.10 15.31
N SER A 287 -13.63 9.96 14.65
CA SER A 287 -12.31 9.30 14.65
C SER A 287 -11.31 9.97 13.69
N PHE A 288 -11.81 10.53 12.58
CA PHE A 288 -10.96 11.19 11.60
C PHE A 288 -10.41 12.51 12.10
N SER A 289 -11.22 13.33 12.76
CA SER A 289 -10.78 14.63 13.29
C SER A 289 -9.64 14.45 14.31
N GLU A 290 -9.80 13.50 15.24
CA GLU A 290 -8.77 13.14 16.22
C GLU A 290 -7.49 12.62 15.55
N PHE A 291 -7.62 11.72 14.58
CA PHE A 291 -6.47 11.20 13.83
C PHE A 291 -5.77 12.29 13.01
N ALA A 292 -6.52 13.14 12.31
CA ALA A 292 -5.99 14.24 11.51
C ALA A 292 -5.24 15.24 12.40
N LYS A 293 -5.80 15.57 13.58
CA LYS A 293 -5.11 16.38 14.60
C LYS A 293 -3.78 15.75 15.00
N GLN A 294 -3.76 14.45 15.34
CA GLN A 294 -2.53 13.75 15.69
C GLN A 294 -1.47 13.80 14.58
N VAL A 295 -1.89 13.60 13.32
CA VAL A 295 -0.98 13.66 12.16
C VAL A 295 -0.41 15.07 11.96
N VAL A 296 -1.23 16.11 12.09
CA VAL A 296 -0.77 17.49 11.90
C VAL A 296 0.17 17.91 13.03
N GLU A 297 -0.18 17.60 14.28
CA GLU A 297 0.63 17.94 15.46
C GLU A 297 1.93 17.12 15.55
N SER A 298 1.96 15.89 15.03
CA SER A 298 3.21 15.12 14.94
C SER A 298 4.17 15.70 13.89
N ARG A 299 3.63 16.23 12.78
CA ARG A 299 4.43 16.84 11.71
C ARG A 299 4.88 18.26 12.03
N ILE A 300 4.09 19.02 12.78
CA ILE A 300 4.42 20.37 13.23
C ILE A 300 4.34 20.42 14.76
N PRO A 301 5.37 19.89 15.47
CA PRO A 301 5.40 19.91 16.93
C PRO A 301 5.24 21.30 17.54
N GLU A 302 5.69 22.33 16.80
CA GLU A 302 5.60 23.74 17.15
C GLU A 302 4.13 24.20 17.35
N LEU A 303 3.15 23.49 16.78
CA LEU A 303 1.73 23.78 17.01
C LEU A 303 1.32 23.65 18.48
N LYS A 304 1.99 22.78 19.24
CA LYS A 304 1.68 22.62 20.67
C LYS A 304 1.93 23.91 21.45
N GLU A 305 2.90 24.72 21.05
CA GLU A 305 3.25 25.98 21.72
C GLU A 305 2.19 27.06 21.50
N ILE A 306 1.49 27.03 20.36
CA ILE A 306 0.44 27.99 20.07
C ILE A 306 -0.92 27.55 20.60
N GLY A 307 -1.12 26.28 20.94
CA GLY A 307 -2.36 25.73 21.50
C GLY A 307 -3.05 24.68 20.62
N GLY A 308 -2.31 24.05 19.69
CA GLY A 308 -2.80 22.98 18.84
C GLY A 308 -3.31 23.44 17.48
N VAL A 309 -3.67 22.48 16.64
CA VAL A 309 -4.17 22.73 15.28
C VAL A 309 -5.46 23.56 15.28
N GLU A 310 -6.31 23.43 16.29
CA GLU A 310 -7.59 24.14 16.37
C GLU A 310 -7.42 25.65 16.50
N LYS A 311 -6.27 26.10 17.00
CA LYS A 311 -6.00 27.54 17.10
C LYS A 311 -5.41 28.12 15.82
N LEU A 312 -4.78 27.28 14.99
CA LEU A 312 -4.33 27.65 13.65
C LEU A 312 -5.50 27.65 12.65
N LEU A 313 -6.38 26.65 12.78
CA LEU A 313 -7.57 26.47 11.95
C LEU A 313 -8.81 26.50 12.86
N PRO A 314 -9.20 27.69 13.35
CA PRO A 314 -10.41 27.81 14.15
C PRO A 314 -11.62 27.38 13.32
N SER A 315 -12.59 26.72 13.98
CA SER A 315 -13.90 26.51 13.37
C SER A 315 -14.58 27.87 13.24
N LEU A 316 -14.65 28.37 12.01
CA LEU A 316 -15.32 29.61 11.66
C LEU A 316 -16.62 29.27 10.93
N ASN A 317 -17.67 30.04 11.17
CA ASN A 317 -18.81 30.01 10.27
C ASN A 317 -18.49 30.77 8.96
N GLU A 318 -19.28 30.55 7.90
CA GLU A 318 -19.04 31.15 6.58
C GLU A 318 -18.93 32.69 6.64
N GLU A 319 -19.69 33.34 7.53
CA GLU A 319 -19.67 34.79 7.70
C GLU A 319 -18.40 35.28 8.38
N GLU A 320 -17.95 34.61 9.44
CA GLU A 320 -16.68 34.88 10.13
C GLU A 320 -15.48 34.68 9.20
N GLU A 321 -15.46 33.59 8.43
CA GLU A 321 -14.41 33.32 7.45
C GLU A 321 -14.39 34.39 6.34
N ALA A 322 -15.56 34.73 5.79
CA ALA A 322 -15.68 35.78 4.78
C ALA A 322 -15.17 37.14 5.30
N ASN A 323 -15.51 37.50 6.55
CA ASN A 323 -15.06 38.74 7.17
C ASN A 323 -13.54 38.79 7.33
N ILE A 324 -12.90 37.67 7.68
CA ILE A 324 -11.43 37.57 7.81
C ILE A 324 -10.74 37.67 6.43
N LEU A 325 -11.28 37.00 5.40
CA LEU A 325 -10.68 36.95 4.07
C LEU A 325 -10.85 38.26 3.27
N ILE A 326 -12.03 38.85 3.33
CA ILE A 326 -12.40 40.04 2.55
C ILE A 326 -11.95 41.31 3.26
N GLY A 327 -12.05 41.32 4.59
CA GLY A 327 -11.82 42.51 5.42
C GLY A 327 -12.93 43.56 5.25
N SER A 328 -13.15 44.35 6.31
CA SER A 328 -14.22 45.36 6.37
C SER A 328 -14.14 46.40 5.24
N GLU A 329 -12.94 46.68 4.74
CA GLU A 329 -12.71 47.70 3.72
C GLU A 329 -13.13 47.24 2.31
N LEU A 330 -12.82 45.99 1.94
CA LEU A 330 -13.23 45.42 0.67
C LEU A 330 -14.73 45.11 0.67
N GLU A 331 -15.28 44.67 1.80
CA GLU A 331 -16.73 44.49 2.00
C GLU A 331 -17.47 45.81 1.75
N LEU A 332 -17.00 46.92 2.35
CA LEU A 332 -17.56 48.26 2.14
C LEU A 332 -17.51 48.66 0.65
N ASN A 333 -16.43 48.34 -0.05
CA ASN A 333 -16.29 48.65 -1.48
C ASN A 333 -17.24 47.80 -2.35
N ILE A 334 -17.39 46.52 -2.05
CA ILE A 334 -18.35 45.63 -2.71
C ILE A 334 -19.78 46.13 -2.47
N ARG A 335 -20.13 46.46 -1.21
CA ARG A 335 -21.44 47.03 -0.86
C ARG A 335 -21.71 48.35 -1.57
N LYS A 336 -20.72 49.24 -1.67
CA LYS A 336 -20.85 50.50 -2.43
C LYS A 336 -21.11 50.26 -3.92
N SER A 337 -20.39 49.32 -4.54
CA SER A 337 -20.61 48.94 -5.94
C SER A 337 -21.97 48.27 -6.17
N ILE A 338 -22.42 47.43 -5.24
CA ILE A 338 -23.76 46.82 -5.32
C ILE A 338 -24.85 47.89 -5.18
N ASN A 339 -24.67 48.85 -4.26
CA ASN A 339 -25.59 49.96 -4.05
C ASN A 339 -25.70 50.91 -5.25
N SER A 340 -24.64 51.04 -6.06
CA SER A 340 -24.66 51.85 -7.29
C SER A 340 -25.28 51.13 -8.49
N LEU A 341 -25.25 49.80 -8.50
CA LEU A 341 -25.75 48.96 -9.60
C LEU A 341 -27.20 48.51 -9.43
N LEU A 342 -27.71 48.39 -8.19
CA LEU A 342 -29.04 47.85 -7.92
C LEU A 342 -30.06 48.92 -7.52
N PRO A 343 -31.30 48.85 -8.05
CA PRO A 343 -32.41 49.69 -7.59
C PRO A 343 -32.71 49.50 -6.09
N LYS A 344 -33.03 50.60 -5.39
CA LYS A 344 -33.28 50.64 -3.93
C LYS A 344 -34.25 49.57 -3.39
N LYS A 345 -35.19 49.07 -4.19
CA LYS A 345 -36.13 48.02 -3.77
C LYS A 345 -35.46 46.65 -3.53
N TYR A 346 -34.35 46.38 -4.21
CA TYR A 346 -33.61 45.12 -4.09
C TYR A 346 -32.54 45.17 -3.01
N LEU A 347 -32.03 46.36 -2.67
CA LEU A 347 -31.07 46.55 -1.59
C LEU A 347 -31.65 46.14 -0.22
N LYS A 348 -32.93 46.46 0.04
CA LYS A 348 -33.65 46.00 1.25
C LYS A 348 -33.75 44.48 1.38
N LYS A 349 -33.62 43.72 0.29
CA LYS A 349 -33.62 42.25 0.31
C LYS A 349 -32.24 41.66 0.66
N LEU A 350 -31.17 42.41 0.44
CA LEU A 350 -29.80 42.02 0.83
C LEU A 350 -29.57 42.25 2.33
N GLU A 351 -30.14 43.31 2.90
CA GLU A 351 -30.07 43.59 4.35
C GLU A 351 -30.94 42.64 5.19
N SER A 352 -32.01 42.07 4.60
CA SER A 352 -32.94 41.16 5.30
C SER A 352 -32.56 39.67 5.21
N LYS A 353 -31.48 39.34 4.49
CA LYS A 353 -30.86 38.02 4.50
C LYS A 353 -29.44 38.14 5.04
N SER A 354 -29.32 38.35 6.35
CA SER A 354 -28.30 37.59 7.09
C SER A 354 -28.67 36.13 6.85
N ILE A 355 -27.89 35.45 6.03
CA ILE A 355 -28.00 34.01 5.82
C ILE A 355 -27.37 33.41 7.08
N GLY A 356 -28.19 33.22 8.11
CA GLY A 356 -27.73 32.91 9.46
C GLY A 356 -28.84 32.86 10.51
N GLN A 357 -29.98 32.25 10.18
CA GLN A 357 -30.85 31.55 11.15
C GLN A 357 -31.32 30.24 10.55
#